data_AF-X0XIP5-F1
#
_entry.id   AF-X0XIP5-F1
#
_cell.length_a   1.000
_cell.length_b   1.000
_cell.length_c   1.000
_cell.angle_alpha   90.00
_cell.angle_beta   90.00
_cell.angle_gamma   90.00
#
_symmetry.space_group_name_H-M   'P 1'
#
loop_
_entity.id
_entity.type
_entity.pdbx_description
1 polymer ?
#
loop_
_entity_poly.entity_id
_entity_poly.type
_entity_poly.pdbx_seq_one_letter_code
_entity_poly.pdbx_strand_id
1 'polypeptide(L)' 'RKARAGEIPAVKMGKCWRFPKETLDKWLNDRALELNGNNKKTTRDALL' A
#
# COMPACT_ATOMS: atom_id res chain seq x y z
N ARG A 1 -10.04 -11.19 -0.56
CA ARG A 1 -10.49 -10.37 -1.72
C ARG A 1 -9.33 -9.54 -2.26
N LYS A 2 -8.67 -8.72 -1.42
CA LYS A 2 -7.54 -7.83 -1.77
C LYS A 2 -6.39 -8.45 -2.58
N ALA A 3 -5.84 -9.59 -2.16
CA ALA A 3 -4.79 -10.28 -2.92
C ALA A 3 -5.22 -10.69 -4.34
N ARG A 4 -6.48 -11.13 -4.51
CA ARG A 4 -7.03 -11.45 -5.84
C ARG A 4 -7.22 -10.21 -6.71
N ALA A 5 -7.47 -9.06 -6.09
CA ALA A 5 -7.68 -7.78 -6.75
C ALA A 5 -6.36 -7.03 -7.02
N GLY A 6 -5.20 -7.58 -6.61
CA GLY A 6 -3.90 -6.91 -6.75
C GLY A 6 -3.66 -5.76 -5.77
N GLU A 7 -4.54 -5.57 -4.78
CA GLU A 7 -4.43 -4.47 -3.81
C GLU A 7 -3.31 -4.68 -2.78
N ILE A 8 -2.91 -5.93 -2.55
CA ILE A 8 -1.85 -6.32 -1.61
C ILE A 8 -0.89 -7.24 -2.36
N PRO A 9 0.44 -7.03 -2.25
CA PRO A 9 1.43 -7.91 -2.88
C PRO A 9 1.30 -9.33 -2.34
N ALA A 10 1.01 -10.27 -3.22
CA ALA A 10 0.83 -11.66 -2.88
C ALA A 10 1.15 -12.57 -4.07
N VAL A 11 1.56 -13.81 -3.78
CA VAL A 11 1.81 -14.87 -4.76
C VAL A 11 0.80 -15.99 -4.54
N LYS A 12 0.12 -16.42 -5.60
CA LYS A 12 -0.80 -17.57 -5.54
C LYS A 12 0.01 -18.86 -5.62
N MET A 13 -0.05 -19.66 -4.57
CA MET A 13 0.60 -20.97 -4.47
C MET A 13 -0.46 -22.04 -4.24
N GLY A 14 -0.87 -22.70 -5.33
CA GLY A 14 -1.98 -23.65 -5.31
C GLY A 14 -3.29 -22.98 -4.85
N LYS A 15 -3.82 -23.46 -3.72
CA LYS A 15 -5.06 -22.93 -3.11
C LYS A 15 -4.81 -21.79 -2.12
N CYS A 16 -3.56 -21.47 -1.83
CA CYS A 16 -3.18 -20.49 -0.81
C CYS A 16 -2.56 -19.24 -1.43
N TRP A 17 -2.74 -18.12 -0.75
CA TRP A 17 -2.00 -16.88 -1.02
C TRP A 17 -0.84 -16.79 -0.05
N ARG A 18 0.35 -16.49 -0.58
CA ARG A 18 1.54 -16.23 0.23
C ARG A 18 1.96 -14.79 0.09
N PHE A 19 2.51 -14.25 1.17
CA PHE A 19 2.90 -12.86 1.29
C PHE A 19 4.39 -12.86 1.64
N PRO A 20 5.28 -12.72 0.65
CA PRO A 20 6.72 -12.66 0.92
C PRO A 20 7.03 -11.52 1.88
N LYS A 21 7.75 -11.82 2.97
CA LYS A 21 7.96 -10.89 4.08
C LYS A 21 8.57 -9.57 3.60
N GLU A 22 9.69 -9.61 2.90
CA GLU A 22 10.40 -8.41 2.45
C GLU A 22 9.54 -7.54 1.53
N THR A 23 8.79 -8.16 0.62
CA THR A 23 7.87 -7.45 -0.27
C THR A 23 6.72 -6.81 0.48
N LEU A 24 6.13 -7.52 1.43
CA LEU A 24 5.02 -7.01 2.24
C LEU A 24 5.49 -5.87 3.15
N ASP A 25 6.64 -6.02 3.79
CA ASP A 25 7.25 -5.01 4.67
C ASP A 25 7.53 -3.73 3.88
N LYS A 26 8.15 -3.84 2.70
CA LYS A 26 8.38 -2.68 1.83
C LYS A 26 7.05 -1.99 1.47
N TRP A 27 6.05 -2.76 1.05
CA TRP A 27 4.74 -2.22 0.67
C TRP A 27 4.05 -1.49 1.84
N LEU A 28 4.15 -2.02 3.06
CA LEU A 28 3.61 -1.38 4.26
C LEU A 28 4.33 -0.05 4.55
N ASN A 29 5.66 -0.02 4.45
CA ASN A 29 6.45 1.19 4.67
C ASN A 29 6.14 2.26 3.63
N ASP A 30 6.06 1.89 2.35
CA ASP A 30 5.71 2.81 1.26
C ASP A 30 4.33 3.43 1.51
N ARG A 31 3.34 2.62 1.92
CA ARG A 31 1.99 3.10 2.26
C ARG A 31 1.96 4.02 3.47
N ALA A 32 2.73 3.71 4.52
CA ALA A 32 2.83 4.58 5.68
C ALA A 32 3.42 5.95 5.29
N LEU A 33 4.43 5.96 4.42
CA LEU A 33 5.03 7.19 3.92
C LEU A 33 4.05 8.02 3.09
N GLU A 34 3.28 7.39 2.20
CA GLU A 34 2.23 8.05 1.41
C GLU A 34 1.19 8.74 2.30
N LEU A 35 0.70 8.02 3.33
CA LEU A 35 -0.30 8.54 4.26
C LEU A 35 0.25 9.73 5.06
N ASN A 36 1.50 9.66 5.51
CA ASN A 36 2.15 10.75 6.24
C ASN A 36 2.49 11.96 5.35
N GLY A 37 2.71 11.75 4.05
CA GLY A 37 3.00 12.81 3.08
C GLY A 37 1.78 13.63 2.65
N ASN A 38 0.59 13.04 2.70
CA ASN A 38 -0.66 13.67 2.25
C ASN A 38 -1.21 14.74 3.20
N ASN A 39 -0.75 14.78 4.46
CA ASN A 39 -1.21 15.76 5.46
C ASN A 39 -0.67 17.20 5.25
N LYS A 40 0.15 17.45 4.22
CA LYS A 40 0.74 18.78 3.95
C LYS A 40 0.08 19.56 2.80
N LYS A 41 -0.85 18.98 2.05
CA LYS A 41 -1.39 19.60 0.81
C LYS A 41 -2.69 20.39 1.01
N THR A 42 -3.31 20.32 2.18
CA THR A 42 -4.67 20.88 2.39
C THR A 42 -4.72 22.41 2.56
N THR A 43 -3.60 23.14 2.60
CA THR A 43 -3.62 24.61 2.86
C THR A 43 -3.20 25.47 1.67
N ARG A 44 -2.59 24.93 0.59
CA ARG A 44 -2.19 25.74 -0.58
C ARG A 44 -3.21 25.77 -1.71
N ASP A 45 -4.01 24.71 -1.89
CA ASP A 45 -5.01 24.63 -2.96
C ASP A 45 -6.40 25.17 -2.57
N ALA A 46 -6.58 25.63 -1.33
CA ALA A 46 -7.84 26.20 -0.82
C ALA A 46 -7.86 27.75 -0.82
N LEU A 47 -6.81 28.41 -1.32
CA LEU A 47 -6.65 29.87 -1.37
C LEU A 47 -6.26 30.37 -2.77
N LEU A 48 -6.89 29.82 -3.82
CA LEU A 48 -6.94 30.39 -5.17
C LEU A 48 -8.33 30.23 -5.77
#